data_AF-A0AAT9DUN3-F1
#
_entry.id   AF-A0AAT9DUN3-F1
#
_cell.length_a   1.000
_cell.length_b   1.000
_cell.length_c   1.000
_cell.angle_alpha   90.00
_cell.angle_beta   90.00
_cell.angle_gamma   90.00
#
_symmetry.space_group_name_H-M   'P 1'
#
loop_
_entity.id
_entity.type
_entity.pdbx_description
1 polymer ?
#
loop_
_entity_poly.entity_id
_entity_poly.type
_entity_poly.pdbx_seq_one_letter_code
_entity_poly.pdbx_strand_id
1 'polypeptide(L)'
;MAKRKLVTAGKYTPAHLTDNEEFALLELEEKLKERKARKTQLSMYLPSVLDKVKAALIISMPMEEIKEKYGVPIRVIMSLQKKYNPKLRKTRHLKKYDKLYYADQMIKEGIPEEKIANFLDLSVKGFRYIWSERIIDIPLTPRKGMPKHWKEFPYSVAN
;
A
#
# COMPACT_ATOMS: atom_id res chain seq x y z
N MET A 1 5.29 39.51 -43.29
CA MET A 1 3.91 38.98 -43.11
C MET A 1 3.95 37.47 -43.25
N ALA A 2 3.91 36.73 -42.15
CA ALA A 2 3.98 35.26 -42.16
C ALA A 2 2.56 34.65 -42.16
N LYS A 3 2.26 33.86 -43.19
CA LYS A 3 0.98 33.16 -43.36
C LYS A 3 0.86 32.05 -42.30
N ARG A 4 -0.11 32.18 -41.38
CA ARG A 4 -0.50 31.12 -40.45
C ARG A 4 -1.13 29.98 -41.25
N LYS A 5 -0.55 28.77 -41.19
CA LYS A 5 -1.20 27.56 -41.69
C LYS A 5 -2.33 27.16 -40.73
N LEU A 6 -3.56 27.17 -41.22
CA LEU A 6 -4.72 26.55 -40.59
C LEU A 6 -4.48 25.03 -40.54
N VAL A 7 -4.31 24.49 -39.35
CA VAL A 7 -4.35 23.04 -39.12
C VAL A 7 -5.82 22.63 -39.17
N THR A 8 -6.22 21.99 -40.25
CA THR A 8 -7.55 21.41 -40.41
C THR A 8 -7.74 20.31 -39.36
N ALA A 9 -8.80 20.44 -38.55
CA ALA A 9 -9.24 19.41 -37.62
C ALA A 9 -9.56 18.14 -38.42
N GLY A 10 -8.70 17.13 -38.32
CA GLY A 10 -9.00 15.79 -38.76
C GLY A 10 -10.26 15.32 -38.03
N LYS A 11 -11.30 14.95 -38.79
CA LYS A 11 -12.51 14.33 -38.27
C LYS A 11 -12.11 13.06 -37.51
N TYR A 12 -12.31 13.04 -36.21
CA TYR A 12 -12.18 11.82 -35.41
C TYR A 12 -13.39 10.94 -35.76
N THR A 13 -13.20 9.99 -36.68
CA THR A 13 -14.13 8.88 -36.82
C THR A 13 -13.91 7.96 -35.63
N PRO A 14 -14.91 7.74 -34.74
CA PRO A 14 -14.76 6.74 -33.70
C PRO A 14 -14.50 5.40 -34.38
N ALA A 15 -13.43 4.72 -33.99
CA ALA A 15 -13.18 3.36 -34.45
C ALA A 15 -14.42 2.54 -34.08
N HIS A 16 -15.14 2.04 -35.09
CA HIS A 16 -16.15 1.02 -34.87
C HIS A 16 -15.39 -0.21 -34.34
N LEU A 17 -15.56 -0.49 -33.05
CA LEU A 17 -15.08 -1.72 -32.45
C LEU A 17 -15.69 -2.87 -33.25
N THR A 18 -14.85 -3.83 -33.65
CA THR A 18 -15.35 -5.03 -34.32
C THR A 18 -16.23 -5.82 -33.33
N ASP A 19 -17.23 -6.57 -33.79
CA ASP A 19 -18.15 -7.33 -32.92
C ASP A 19 -17.42 -8.20 -31.88
N ASN A 20 -16.20 -8.66 -32.21
CA ASN A 20 -15.32 -9.42 -31.32
C ASN A 20 -14.70 -8.57 -30.19
N GLU A 21 -14.36 -7.31 -30.46
CA GLU A 21 -13.83 -6.38 -29.45
C GLU A 21 -14.94 -5.90 -28.51
N GLU A 22 -16.17 -5.72 -29.02
CA GLU A 22 -17.34 -5.41 -28.19
C GLU A 22 -17.68 -6.57 -27.25
N PHE A 23 -17.62 -7.82 -27.73
CA PHE A 23 -17.82 -9.00 -26.88
C PHE A 23 -16.72 -9.15 -25.81
N ALA A 24 -15.46 -8.91 -26.16
CA ALA A 24 -14.34 -8.94 -25.21
C ALA A 24 -14.46 -7.85 -24.13
N LEU A 25 -14.98 -6.67 -24.49
CA LEU A 25 -15.27 -5.60 -23.54
C LEU A 25 -16.41 -5.95 -22.61
N LEU A 26 -17.50 -6.53 -23.12
CA LEU A 26 -18.63 -7.00 -22.30
C LEU A 26 -18.20 -8.09 -21.30
N GLU A 27 -17.39 -9.06 -21.74
CA GLU A 27 -16.86 -10.11 -20.85
C GLU A 27 -15.91 -9.53 -19.79
N LEU A 28 -15.10 -8.52 -20.16
CA LEU A 28 -14.24 -7.79 -19.20
C LEU A 28 -15.06 -6.96 -18.21
N GLU A 29 -16.14 -6.31 -18.66
CA GLU A 29 -17.04 -5.56 -17.80
C GLU A 29 -17.79 -6.47 -16.83
N GLU A 30 -18.23 -7.65 -17.29
CA GLU A 30 -18.87 -8.65 -16.45
C GLU A 30 -17.88 -9.23 -15.43
N LYS A 31 -16.66 -9.58 -15.85
CA LYS A 31 -15.56 -9.97 -14.95
C LYS A 31 -15.21 -8.84 -13.97
N LEU A 32 -15.29 -7.57 -14.38
CA LEU A 32 -15.07 -6.42 -13.49
C LEU A 32 -16.24 -6.21 -12.52
N LYS A 33 -17.48 -6.43 -12.95
CA LYS A 33 -18.69 -6.34 -12.13
C LYS A 33 -18.71 -7.47 -11.10
N GLU A 34 -18.36 -8.69 -11.51
CA GLU A 34 -18.12 -9.80 -10.61
C GLU A 34 -16.94 -9.53 -9.66
N ARG A 35 -15.83 -8.95 -10.14
CA ARG A 35 -14.71 -8.54 -9.27
C ARG A 35 -15.11 -7.44 -8.28
N LYS A 36 -15.99 -6.52 -8.69
CA LYS A 36 -16.55 -5.46 -7.82
C LYS A 36 -17.54 -6.03 -6.81
N ALA A 37 -18.35 -7.02 -7.20
CA ALA A 37 -19.25 -7.75 -6.29
C ALA A 37 -18.47 -8.67 -5.33
N ARG A 38 -17.38 -9.28 -5.79
CA ARG A 38 -16.41 -10.04 -4.97
C ARG A 38 -15.50 -9.16 -4.12
N LYS A 39 -15.48 -7.85 -4.35
CA LYS A 39 -14.83 -6.86 -3.50
C LYS A 39 -15.66 -6.78 -2.22
N THR A 40 -15.30 -7.64 -1.27
CA THR A 40 -15.83 -7.77 0.09
C THR A 40 -16.21 -6.41 0.66
N GLN A 41 -17.49 -6.10 0.58
CA GLN A 41 -18.06 -4.93 1.20
C GLN A 41 -18.13 -5.24 2.69
N LEU A 42 -17.19 -4.69 3.46
CA LEU A 42 -17.27 -4.68 4.93
C LEU A 42 -18.64 -4.15 5.41
N SER A 43 -19.31 -3.34 4.59
CA SER A 43 -20.68 -2.85 4.79
C SER A 43 -21.77 -3.93 4.79
N MET A 44 -21.50 -5.17 4.35
CA MET A 44 -22.43 -6.30 4.45
C MET A 44 -22.48 -6.90 5.87
N TYR A 45 -21.50 -6.58 6.71
CA TYR A 45 -21.43 -7.09 8.08
C TYR A 45 -21.87 -6.02 9.06
N LEU A 46 -22.65 -6.43 10.06
CA LEU A 46 -23.04 -5.56 11.15
C LEU A 46 -21.79 -4.98 11.84
N PRO A 47 -21.77 -3.67 12.17
CA PRO A 47 -20.63 -3.04 12.85
C PRO A 47 -20.22 -3.79 14.13
N SER A 48 -21.19 -4.31 14.88
CA SER A 48 -20.96 -5.10 16.10
C SER A 48 -20.17 -6.39 15.87
N VAL A 49 -20.31 -7.03 14.70
CA VAL A 49 -19.53 -8.22 14.32
C VAL A 49 -18.11 -7.82 13.94
N LEU A 50 -17.95 -6.72 13.21
CA LEU A 50 -16.64 -6.18 12.84
C LEU A 50 -15.83 -5.74 14.05
N ASP A 51 -16.48 -5.15 15.07
CA ASP A 51 -15.83 -4.76 16.32
C ASP A 51 -15.34 -5.96 17.13
N LYS A 52 -16.11 -7.05 17.17
CA LYS A 52 -15.68 -8.31 17.81
C LYS A 52 -14.50 -8.94 17.08
N VAL A 53 -14.53 -8.97 15.76
CA VAL A 53 -13.41 -9.45 14.93
C VAL A 53 -12.17 -8.58 15.14
N LYS A 54 -12.34 -7.25 15.21
CA LYS A 54 -11.25 -6.31 15.53
C LYS A 54 -10.64 -6.60 16.89
N ALA A 55 -11.45 -6.78 17.94
CA ALA A 55 -10.96 -7.12 19.27
C ALA A 55 -10.18 -8.45 19.26
N ALA A 56 -10.70 -9.47 18.59
CA ALA A 56 -10.04 -10.77 18.43
C ALA A 56 -8.68 -10.65 17.69
N LEU A 57 -8.61 -9.80 16.65
CA LEU A 57 -7.36 -9.54 15.93
C LEU A 57 -6.32 -8.78 16.76
N ILE A 58 -6.76 -7.89 17.67
CA ILE A 58 -5.85 -7.16 18.58
C ILE A 58 -5.20 -8.13 19.57
N ILE A 59 -5.97 -9.09 20.10
CA ILE A 59 -5.44 -10.13 21.01
C ILE A 59 -4.74 -11.28 20.28
N SER A 60 -4.48 -11.16 18.97
CA SER A 60 -3.78 -12.15 18.15
C SER A 60 -4.46 -13.52 18.06
N MET A 61 -5.79 -13.57 18.09
CA MET A 61 -6.55 -14.81 17.88
C MET A 61 -6.32 -15.39 16.45
N PRO A 62 -6.17 -16.71 16.29
CA PRO A 62 -6.04 -17.37 14.98
C PRO A 62 -7.21 -17.06 14.04
N MET A 63 -6.94 -16.99 12.74
CA MET A 63 -7.93 -16.58 11.75
C MET A 63 -9.06 -17.61 11.59
N GLU A 64 -8.73 -18.89 11.70
CA GLU A 64 -9.64 -20.03 11.67
C GLU A 64 -10.62 -19.96 12.83
N GLU A 65 -10.13 -19.64 14.03
CA GLU A 65 -10.97 -19.46 15.22
C GLU A 65 -11.91 -18.25 15.09
N ILE A 66 -11.41 -17.12 14.56
CA ILE A 66 -12.24 -15.93 14.28
C ILE A 66 -13.34 -16.25 13.26
N LYS A 67 -13.01 -17.03 12.22
CA LYS A 67 -13.98 -17.46 11.19
C LYS A 67 -15.10 -18.28 11.80
N GLU A 68 -14.78 -19.27 12.62
CA GLU A 68 -15.76 -20.13 13.28
C GLU A 68 -16.61 -19.37 14.29
N LYS A 69 -15.98 -18.52 15.10
CA LYS A 69 -16.66 -17.80 16.20
C LYS A 69 -17.59 -16.68 15.75
N TYR A 70 -17.25 -16.02 14.64
CA TYR A 70 -17.99 -14.84 14.16
C TYR A 70 -18.66 -15.03 12.80
N GLY A 71 -18.50 -16.19 12.16
CA GLY A 71 -19.09 -16.50 10.85
C GLY A 71 -18.53 -15.62 9.72
N VAL A 72 -17.35 -15.04 9.90
CA VAL A 72 -16.76 -14.09 8.95
C VAL A 72 -15.77 -14.81 8.04
N PRO A 73 -15.84 -14.65 6.70
CA PRO A 73 -14.89 -15.27 5.78
C PRO A 73 -13.45 -14.81 6.05
N ILE A 74 -12.49 -15.74 5.90
CA ILE A 74 -11.05 -15.49 6.08
C ILE A 74 -10.57 -14.25 5.32
N ARG A 75 -11.05 -14.02 4.09
CA ARG A 75 -10.67 -12.83 3.30
C ARG A 75 -11.06 -11.51 3.98
N VAL A 76 -12.21 -11.46 4.65
CA VAL A 76 -12.64 -10.30 5.42
C VAL A 76 -11.74 -10.13 6.64
N ILE A 77 -11.45 -11.23 7.35
CA ILE A 77 -10.51 -11.24 8.47
C ILE A 77 -9.12 -10.74 8.03
N MET A 78 -8.58 -11.18 6.90
CA MET A 78 -7.32 -10.66 6.35
C MET A 78 -7.37 -9.16 6.07
N SER A 79 -8.48 -8.67 5.54
CA SER A 79 -8.66 -7.25 5.25
C SER A 79 -8.67 -6.40 6.52
N LEU A 80 -9.31 -6.90 7.58
CA LEU A 80 -9.35 -6.29 8.90
C LEU A 80 -8.00 -6.42 9.60
N GLN A 81 -7.30 -7.55 9.43
CA GLN A 81 -5.99 -7.81 10.01
C GLN A 81 -4.95 -6.83 9.49
N LYS A 82 -4.93 -6.53 8.19
CA LYS A 82 -4.05 -5.48 7.62
C LYS A 82 -4.31 -4.09 8.21
N LYS A 83 -5.55 -3.79 8.59
CA LYS A 83 -5.95 -2.49 9.15
C LYS A 83 -5.74 -2.40 10.66
N TYR A 84 -6.00 -3.50 11.38
CA TYR A 84 -6.17 -3.49 12.83
C TYR A 84 -5.13 -4.30 13.59
N ASN A 85 -4.50 -5.31 13.00
CA ASN A 85 -3.45 -6.06 13.68
C ASN A 85 -2.21 -5.17 13.84
N PRO A 86 -1.81 -4.81 15.08
CA PRO A 86 -0.68 -3.92 15.32
C PRO A 86 0.63 -4.43 14.71
N LYS A 87 0.82 -5.77 14.65
CA LYS A 87 2.02 -6.39 14.09
C LYS A 87 2.14 -6.25 12.56
N LEU A 88 1.02 -6.00 11.89
CA LEU A 88 0.95 -5.89 10.42
C LEU A 88 0.64 -4.47 9.95
N ARG A 89 0.32 -3.56 10.88
CA ARG A 89 0.33 -2.14 10.58
C ARG A 89 1.77 -1.74 10.37
N LYS A 90 2.11 -1.38 9.14
CA LYS A 90 3.34 -0.64 8.90
C LYS A 90 3.29 0.59 9.78
N THR A 91 4.18 0.66 10.77
CA THR A 91 4.26 1.81 11.67
C THR A 91 4.42 3.09 10.85
N ARG A 92 5.12 3.00 9.70
CA ARG A 92 5.38 4.11 8.77
C ARG A 92 5.44 3.64 7.32
N HIS A 93 4.61 4.22 6.46
CA HIS A 93 4.72 4.02 5.01
C HIS A 93 5.75 4.99 4.40
N LEU A 94 7.03 4.60 4.44
CA LEU A 94 8.11 5.33 3.78
C LEU A 94 8.28 4.84 2.33
N LYS A 95 8.43 5.77 1.37
CA LYS A 95 8.81 5.43 -0.01
C LYS A 95 10.31 5.13 -0.08
N LYS A 96 10.76 4.43 -1.14
CA LYS A 96 12.18 4.08 -1.35
C LYS A 96 13.11 5.28 -1.11
N TYR A 97 12.74 6.44 -1.66
CA TYR A 97 13.45 7.71 -1.48
C TYR A 97 13.67 8.11 -0.01
N ASP A 98 12.60 8.17 0.80
CA ASP A 98 12.76 8.55 2.21
C ASP A 98 13.44 7.45 3.03
N LYS A 99 13.24 6.18 2.65
CA LYS A 99 13.95 5.06 3.31
C LYS A 99 15.46 5.22 3.16
N LEU A 100 15.95 5.60 1.99
CA LEU A 100 17.36 5.90 1.75
C LEU A 100 17.83 7.12 2.53
N TYR A 101 17.03 8.20 2.54
CA TYR A 101 17.32 9.40 3.32
C TYR A 101 17.56 9.11 4.81
N TYR A 102 16.61 8.44 5.45
CA TYR A 102 16.70 8.16 6.88
C TYR A 102 17.73 7.06 7.19
N ALA A 103 17.90 6.08 6.31
CA ALA A 103 18.97 5.10 6.44
C ALA A 103 20.35 5.79 6.49
N ASP A 104 20.59 6.74 5.57
CA ASP A 104 21.84 7.49 5.53
C ASP A 104 22.10 8.30 6.80
N GLN A 105 21.08 8.99 7.33
CA GLN A 105 21.17 9.68 8.62
C GLN A 105 21.54 8.71 9.76
N MET A 106 20.82 7.59 9.87
CA MET A 106 21.03 6.62 10.94
C MET A 106 22.40 5.94 10.85
N ILE A 107 22.92 5.68 9.65
CA ILE A 107 24.26 5.12 9.45
C ILE A 107 25.34 6.13 9.85
N LYS A 108 25.18 7.41 9.46
CA LYS A 108 26.08 8.49 9.89
C LYS A 108 26.09 8.68 11.41
N GLU A 109 24.98 8.39 12.07
CA GLU A 109 24.87 8.38 13.53
C GLU A 109 25.36 7.07 14.20
N GLY A 110 25.85 6.09 13.43
CA GLY A 110 26.37 4.83 13.96
C GLY A 110 25.31 3.85 14.47
N ILE A 111 24.06 3.97 14.01
CA ILE A 111 22.99 3.05 14.41
C ILE A 111 23.19 1.67 13.73
N PRO A 112 23.05 0.54 14.45
CA PRO A 112 23.19 -0.78 13.86
C PRO A 112 22.12 -1.11 12.81
N GLU A 113 22.48 -1.94 11.84
CA GLU A 113 21.61 -2.32 10.72
C GLU A 113 20.26 -2.89 11.15
N GLU A 114 20.21 -3.63 12.27
CA GLU A 114 18.97 -4.22 12.78
C GLU A 114 17.96 -3.13 13.21
N LYS A 115 18.45 -2.09 13.88
CA LYS A 115 17.61 -0.95 14.31
C LYS A 115 17.16 -0.13 13.11
N ILE A 116 18.03 0.02 12.10
CA ILE A 116 17.68 0.70 10.85
C ILE A 116 16.61 -0.10 10.11
N ALA A 117 16.80 -1.41 9.93
CA ALA A 117 15.84 -2.28 9.26
C ALA A 117 14.46 -2.24 9.95
N ASN A 118 14.45 -2.31 11.29
CA ASN A 118 13.23 -2.19 12.08
C ASN A 118 12.54 -0.82 11.87
N PHE A 119 13.29 0.28 11.95
CA PHE A 119 12.77 1.62 11.69
C PHE A 119 12.15 1.76 10.30
N LEU A 120 12.77 1.15 9.29
CA LEU A 120 12.33 1.19 7.90
C LEU A 120 11.20 0.20 7.57
N ASP A 121 10.75 -0.59 8.55
CA ASP A 121 9.79 -1.68 8.38
C ASP A 121 10.25 -2.66 7.27
N LEU A 122 11.48 -3.16 7.43
CA LEU A 122 12.17 -4.08 6.53
C LEU A 122 12.84 -5.21 7.32
N SER A 123 13.08 -6.34 6.66
CA SER A 123 14.06 -7.31 7.17
C SER A 123 15.48 -6.77 6.98
N VAL A 124 16.44 -7.25 7.77
CA VAL A 124 17.87 -6.88 7.63
C VAL A 124 18.36 -7.13 6.19
N LYS A 125 17.97 -8.27 5.60
CA LYS A 125 18.26 -8.59 4.19
C LYS A 125 17.64 -7.57 3.23
N GLY A 126 16.38 -7.18 3.47
CA GLY A 126 15.69 -6.18 2.65
C GLY A 126 16.30 -4.78 2.76
N PHE A 127 16.75 -4.40 3.94
CA PHE A 127 17.53 -3.18 4.14
C PHE A 127 18.84 -3.22 3.34
N ARG A 128 19.64 -4.29 3.49
CA ARG A 128 20.91 -4.45 2.76
C ARG A 128 20.72 -4.38 1.25
N TYR A 129 19.68 -5.03 0.71
CA TYR A 129 19.35 -4.99 -0.71
C TYR A 129 19.09 -3.56 -1.20
N ILE A 130 18.21 -2.82 -0.51
CA ILE A 130 17.90 -1.43 -0.88
C ILE A 130 19.13 -0.53 -0.71
N TRP A 131 19.93 -0.77 0.32
CA TRP A 131 21.16 -0.04 0.59
C TRP A 131 22.22 -0.30 -0.48
N SER A 132 22.35 -1.53 -0.98
CA SER A 132 23.27 -1.87 -2.08
C SER A 132 22.81 -1.31 -3.42
N GLU A 133 21.50 -1.18 -3.65
CA GLU A 133 20.93 -0.57 -4.85
C GLU A 133 20.98 0.97 -4.86
N ARG A 134 21.58 1.60 -3.85
CA ARG A 134 21.69 3.06 -3.83
C ARG A 134 22.63 3.49 -4.97
N ILE A 135 22.03 3.94 -6.07
CA ILE A 135 22.74 4.77 -7.03
C ILE A 135 23.06 6.07 -6.28
N ILE A 136 24.27 6.59 -6.47
CA ILE A 136 25.01 7.52 -5.61
C ILE A 136 24.23 8.77 -5.11
N ASP A 137 23.10 9.09 -5.72
CA ASP A 137 22.20 10.18 -5.31
C ASP A 137 21.27 9.78 -4.16
N ILE A 138 21.83 9.68 -2.95
CA ILE A 138 21.01 9.76 -1.73
C ILE A 138 20.43 11.17 -1.67
N PRO A 139 19.12 11.31 -1.48
CA PRO A 139 18.52 12.63 -1.41
C PRO A 139 19.01 13.45 -0.22
N LEU A 140 19.12 14.78 -0.41
CA LEU A 140 19.53 15.71 0.65
C LEU A 140 18.40 16.05 1.63
N THR A 141 17.14 15.86 1.21
CA THR A 141 15.96 16.16 2.01
C THR A 141 14.88 15.10 1.77
N PRO A 142 14.01 14.83 2.76
CA PRO A 142 12.91 13.90 2.58
C PRO A 142 11.78 14.59 1.79
N ARG A 143 10.77 13.82 1.38
CA ARG A 143 9.59 14.39 0.70
C ARG A 143 8.85 15.40 1.59
N LYS A 144 8.19 16.37 0.97
CA LYS A 144 7.38 17.39 1.66
C LYS A 144 6.41 16.75 2.66
N GLY A 145 6.41 17.25 3.90
CA GLY A 145 5.56 16.77 4.99
C GLY A 145 6.18 15.64 5.83
N MET A 146 7.39 15.19 5.51
CA MET A 146 8.13 14.25 6.33
C MET A 146 9.09 14.98 7.29
N PRO A 147 9.37 14.41 8.49
CA PRO A 147 10.30 15.01 9.44
C PRO A 147 11.72 15.12 8.89
N LYS A 148 12.49 16.13 9.30
CA LYS A 148 13.86 16.31 8.79
C LYS A 148 14.83 15.29 9.38
N HIS A 149 14.51 14.75 10.55
CA HIS A 149 15.34 13.78 11.23
C HIS A 149 14.53 12.54 11.62
N TRP A 150 15.13 11.36 11.53
CA TRP A 150 14.47 10.10 11.90
C TRP A 150 13.96 10.04 13.37
N LYS A 151 14.52 10.86 14.28
CA LYS A 151 14.09 10.96 15.69
C LYS A 151 12.81 11.78 15.89
N GLU A 152 12.48 12.66 14.94
CA GLU A 152 11.30 13.52 14.99
C GLU A 152 10.01 12.78 14.59
N PHE A 153 10.13 11.56 14.08
CA PHE A 153 8.93 10.78 13.86
C PHE A 153 8.24 10.47 15.19
N PRO A 154 6.91 10.60 15.27
CA PRO A 154 6.16 10.23 16.46
C PRO A 154 6.41 8.74 16.73
N TYR A 155 7.16 8.45 17.79
CA TYR A 155 7.44 7.10 18.22
C TYR A 155 6.13 6.45 18.69
N SER A 156 5.63 5.45 17.96
CA SER A 156 4.88 4.38 18.60
C SER A 156 5.89 3.32 19.05
N VAL A 157 6.62 3.59 20.14
CA VAL A 157 7.34 2.50 20.81
C VAL A 157 6.26 1.62 21.43
N ALA A 158 5.91 0.53 20.77
CA ALA A 158 5.51 -0.65 21.51
C ALA A 158 6.80 -1.14 22.17
N ASN A 159 6.94 -0.85 23.46
CA ASN A 159 7.82 -1.61 24.34
C ASN A 159 7.39 -3.08 24.35
#